data_AF-A0A6L5X4W2-F1
#
_entry.id   AF-A0A6L5X4W2-F1
#
_cell.length_a   1.000
_cell.length_b   1.000
_cell.length_c   1.000
_cell.angle_alpha   90.00
_cell.angle_beta   90.00
_cell.angle_gamma   90.00
#
_symmetry.space_group_name_H-M   'P 1'
#
loop_
_entity.id
_entity.type
_entity.pdbx_description
1 polymer ?
#
loop_
_entity_poly.entity_id
_entity_poly.type
_entity_poly.pdbx_seq_one_letter_code
_entity_poly.pdbx_strand_id
1 'polypeptide(L)'
;MLLEKGAELLGVEDGLLAMTLDEMIRTKDVITDNIPQDSVHTLSSARKTDQPGQTKDESSDEIDYTLYEQYLSGLDASGGSSETTAASTQKDAKRSVTFDPTDPMYKAVYLPPFYFSETGTAKRLTSILHAQPSVHVDTGNLAQRIAFRTGMQYDEIQMQAIQEAVTSKVLVLTGGPGTGKTTTTLGIITAFADAGAKILLAAPTGRAAKRLSEATGREAKTIHRLLEFKPPEGYQKNEEKPLEGDVLIVDECSMIDIMLMYNLLKAVPDSMTLILVGDIDQLPSVGAGNVLRDIIESGCVPVVRLKRIFRQAQKSRIIMNAHRINEGQMPDLSNGRTSDFFFMEEEDPEKAVSTITKLVKENLSRYYHTPASEIQVLTPMQRGVVGASNLNQALQEALNPISQQGTPGSYGTFGYGGADSVPFLRHAGMQFRQRDKVMQIRNNYDKEVFNGDIGIISFVDTQNRTLTVDFDGRNVSYDISELDELVLAYATTIHKSQGSEYPIVVMPVLMNHYVMLQRNLIYTGITRAKKILVIVGTRKALSYAVHHVTVTKRNTMLAVRIRRVMDSKG
;
A
#
# COMPACT_ATOMS: atom_id res chain seq x y z
N MET A 1 23.39 -14.31 -25.91
CA MET A 1 24.09 -15.60 -25.78
C MET A 1 23.30 -16.71 -25.07
N LEU A 2 22.98 -16.64 -23.77
CA LEU A 2 22.20 -17.72 -23.11
C LEU A 2 20.71 -17.74 -23.51
N LEU A 3 20.12 -16.58 -23.81
CA LEU A 3 18.77 -16.45 -24.39
C LEU A 3 18.72 -16.85 -25.87
N GLU A 4 19.77 -16.52 -26.65
CA GLU A 4 19.90 -16.98 -28.05
C GLU A 4 19.96 -18.52 -28.12
N LYS A 5 20.75 -19.16 -27.24
CA LYS A 5 20.78 -20.63 -27.15
C LYS A 5 19.46 -21.24 -26.67
N GLY A 6 18.71 -20.51 -25.82
CA GLY A 6 17.38 -20.90 -25.38
C GLY A 6 16.34 -20.77 -26.50
N ALA A 7 16.42 -19.72 -27.32
CA ALA A 7 15.56 -19.51 -28.49
C ALA A 7 15.84 -20.54 -29.60
N GLU A 8 17.12 -20.87 -29.84
CA GLU A 8 17.56 -21.91 -30.79
C GLU A 8 17.05 -23.31 -30.38
N LEU A 9 17.00 -23.59 -29.07
CA LEU A 9 16.47 -24.85 -28.51
C LEU A 9 14.93 -24.94 -28.52
N LEU A 10 14.24 -23.79 -28.61
CA LEU A 10 12.77 -23.69 -28.53
C LEU A 10 12.09 -23.46 -29.89
N GLY A 11 12.85 -23.28 -30.98
CA GLY A 11 12.31 -23.14 -32.33
C GLY A 11 11.42 -21.92 -32.56
N VAL A 12 11.60 -20.86 -31.77
CA VAL A 12 10.77 -19.65 -31.85
C VAL A 12 11.49 -18.59 -32.68
N GLU A 13 10.84 -18.06 -33.73
CA GLU A 13 11.39 -16.94 -34.53
C GLU A 13 11.66 -15.71 -33.64
N ASP A 14 12.79 -15.04 -33.90
CA ASP A 14 13.36 -13.90 -33.16
C ASP A 14 12.41 -12.69 -32.93
N GLY A 15 11.20 -12.71 -33.48
CA GLY A 15 10.20 -11.65 -33.39
C GLY A 15 9.21 -11.72 -32.21
N LEU A 16 9.18 -12.80 -31.42
CA LEU A 16 8.16 -13.00 -30.36
C LEU A 16 8.65 -12.82 -28.91
N LEU A 17 9.90 -12.43 -28.71
CA LEU A 17 10.45 -12.00 -27.41
C LEU A 17 10.40 -10.47 -27.22
N ALA A 18 9.28 -9.84 -27.57
CA ALA A 18 9.04 -8.43 -27.25
C ALA A 18 8.28 -8.29 -25.92
N MET A 19 8.89 -8.79 -24.85
CA MET A 19 8.80 -8.13 -23.55
C MET A 19 10.21 -8.14 -22.99
N THR A 20 10.82 -6.95 -22.99
CA THR A 20 12.17 -6.82 -22.45
C THR A 20 12.15 -7.21 -20.97
N LEU A 21 13.24 -7.78 -20.45
CA LEU A 21 13.41 -8.05 -19.01
C LEU A 21 13.05 -6.80 -18.15
N ASP A 22 13.24 -5.62 -18.73
CA ASP A 22 12.89 -4.31 -18.17
C ASP A 22 11.37 -4.09 -18.00
N GLU A 23 10.54 -4.64 -18.90
CA GLU A 23 9.08 -4.65 -18.77
C GLU A 23 8.60 -5.66 -17.72
N MET A 24 9.21 -6.86 -17.65
CA MET A 24 8.94 -7.83 -16.57
C MET A 24 9.28 -7.27 -15.17
N ILE A 25 10.33 -6.46 -15.09
CA ILE A 25 10.73 -5.75 -13.86
C ILE A 25 9.77 -4.58 -13.56
N ARG A 26 9.28 -3.89 -14.59
CA ARG A 26 8.34 -2.75 -14.43
C ARG A 26 6.93 -3.18 -14.04
N THR A 27 6.44 -4.31 -14.53
CA THR A 27 5.05 -4.75 -14.29
C THR A 27 4.84 -5.42 -12.95
N LYS A 28 5.89 -5.98 -12.31
CA LYS A 28 5.80 -6.72 -11.03
C LYS A 28 4.71 -7.81 -10.99
N ASP A 29 4.23 -8.26 -12.14
CA ASP A 29 3.14 -9.23 -12.28
C ASP A 29 3.63 -10.45 -13.08
N VAL A 30 3.10 -11.62 -12.68
CA VAL A 30 3.35 -12.95 -13.24
C VAL A 30 3.08 -12.96 -14.75
N ILE A 31 3.84 -13.73 -15.53
CA ILE A 31 3.57 -13.90 -16.97
C ILE A 31 2.53 -15.01 -17.18
N THR A 32 1.44 -14.71 -17.91
CA THR A 32 0.75 -15.58 -18.90
C THR A 32 0.17 -14.67 -20.01
N ASP A 33 0.09 -14.97 -21.31
CA ASP A 33 -0.28 -16.20 -22.05
C ASP A 33 0.59 -16.50 -23.30
N ASN A 34 0.46 -17.74 -23.81
CA ASN A 34 0.99 -18.34 -25.06
C ASN A 34 2.47 -18.73 -25.11
N ILE A 35 2.81 -19.84 -24.44
CA ILE A 35 3.95 -20.68 -24.86
C ILE A 35 3.40 -21.74 -25.84
N PRO A 36 3.95 -21.89 -27.06
CA PRO A 36 3.51 -22.89 -28.03
C PRO A 36 3.58 -24.31 -27.47
N GLN A 37 2.58 -25.15 -27.80
CA GLN A 37 2.46 -26.53 -27.28
C GLN A 37 3.66 -27.43 -27.63
N ASP A 38 4.42 -27.12 -28.68
CA ASP A 38 5.55 -27.93 -29.13
C ASP A 38 6.78 -27.84 -28.21
N SER A 39 6.89 -26.79 -27.38
CA SER A 39 8.02 -26.60 -26.46
C SER A 39 7.96 -27.48 -25.19
N VAL A 40 6.80 -28.07 -24.90
CA VAL A 40 6.57 -28.85 -23.68
C VAL A 40 7.05 -30.31 -23.82
N HIS A 41 7.08 -30.85 -25.05
CA HIS A 41 7.46 -32.24 -25.30
C HIS A 41 8.96 -32.52 -25.14
N THR A 42 9.82 -31.52 -25.30
CA THR A 42 11.29 -31.68 -25.28
C THR A 42 11.87 -31.81 -23.86
N LEU A 43 11.09 -31.46 -22.83
CA LEU A 43 11.55 -31.50 -21.43
C LEU A 43 11.08 -32.76 -20.68
N SER A 44 10.01 -33.43 -21.13
CA SER A 44 9.59 -34.71 -20.54
C SER A 44 10.51 -35.87 -20.94
N SER A 45 11.23 -35.75 -22.07
CA SER A 45 12.21 -36.75 -22.51
C SER A 45 13.55 -36.66 -21.77
N ALA A 46 13.88 -35.51 -21.17
CA ALA A 46 15.10 -35.34 -20.38
C ALA A 46 15.06 -35.97 -18.97
N ARG A 47 13.90 -36.48 -18.54
CA ARG A 47 13.75 -37.28 -17.29
C ARG A 47 13.75 -38.79 -17.52
N LYS A 48 13.81 -39.27 -18.78
CA LYS A 48 13.93 -40.70 -19.11
C LYS A 48 15.34 -41.02 -19.59
N THR A 49 16.30 -40.95 -18.68
CA THR A 49 17.54 -41.73 -18.79
C THR A 49 17.70 -42.50 -17.49
N ASP A 50 17.07 -43.68 -17.47
CA ASP A 50 17.23 -44.72 -16.47
C ASP A 50 18.70 -45.21 -16.44
N GLN A 51 19.27 -45.33 -15.24
CA GLN A 51 20.13 -46.48 -14.94
C GLN A 51 19.30 -47.51 -14.16
N PRO A 52 19.28 -48.79 -14.60
CA PRO A 52 18.43 -49.79 -14.00
C PRO A 52 19.06 -50.35 -12.73
N GLY A 53 18.35 -50.21 -11.60
CA GLY A 53 18.62 -51.00 -10.41
C GLY A 53 18.79 -50.18 -9.13
N GLN A 54 17.69 -49.60 -8.63
CA GLN A 54 17.46 -49.46 -7.19
C GLN A 54 15.96 -49.35 -6.95
N THR A 55 15.41 -50.30 -6.19
CA THR A 55 14.03 -50.31 -5.70
C THR A 55 13.92 -49.52 -4.39
N LYS A 56 12.79 -48.82 -4.24
CA LYS A 56 12.21 -48.16 -3.03
C LYS A 56 12.68 -46.72 -2.76
N ASP A 57 11.84 -45.78 -2.32
CA ASP A 57 10.55 -45.87 -1.62
C ASP A 57 9.62 -44.69 -2.02
N GLU A 58 8.32 -44.96 -2.07
CA GLU A 58 7.26 -43.95 -2.12
C GLU A 58 7.07 -43.37 -0.72
N SER A 59 7.81 -42.33 -0.32
CA SER A 59 7.48 -41.47 0.83
C SER A 59 8.46 -40.31 1.02
N SER A 60 8.23 -39.19 0.33
CA SER A 60 8.43 -37.81 0.84
C SER A 60 8.37 -36.81 -0.32
N ASP A 61 7.22 -36.14 -0.49
CA ASP A 61 7.19 -34.84 -1.15
C ASP A 61 7.79 -33.79 -0.20
N GLU A 62 9.09 -33.88 0.07
CA GLU A 62 9.81 -32.87 0.84
C GLU A 62 10.11 -31.68 -0.08
N ILE A 63 9.38 -30.59 0.16
CA ILE A 63 9.60 -29.29 -0.52
C ILE A 63 10.97 -28.79 -0.06
N ASP A 64 11.92 -28.68 -0.99
CA ASP A 64 13.28 -28.23 -0.69
C ASP A 64 13.32 -26.71 -0.40
N TYR A 65 13.28 -26.37 0.89
CA TYR A 65 13.38 -24.99 1.40
C TYR A 65 14.80 -24.41 1.32
N THR A 66 15.83 -25.23 1.08
CA THR A 66 17.23 -24.78 1.13
C THR A 66 17.58 -23.79 0.01
N LEU A 67 16.94 -23.93 -1.16
CA LEU A 67 17.15 -23.01 -2.29
C LEU A 67 16.62 -21.59 -2.02
N TYR A 68 15.57 -21.47 -1.21
CA TYR A 68 14.99 -20.16 -0.85
C TYR A 68 15.85 -19.44 0.20
N GLU A 69 16.40 -20.17 1.18
CA GLU A 69 17.33 -19.60 2.17
C GLU A 69 18.68 -19.20 1.55
N GLN A 70 19.17 -19.96 0.58
CA GLN A 70 20.35 -19.59 -0.22
C GLN A 70 20.10 -18.34 -1.07
N TYR A 71 18.86 -18.13 -1.54
CA TYR A 71 18.49 -16.93 -2.29
C TYR A 71 18.41 -15.68 -1.40
N LEU A 72 17.86 -15.82 -0.17
CA LEU A 72 17.81 -14.73 0.80
C LEU A 72 19.20 -14.31 1.27
N SER A 73 20.08 -15.27 1.58
CA SER A 73 21.46 -15.01 2.00
C SER A 73 22.34 -14.38 0.89
N GLY A 74 21.98 -14.58 -0.38
CA GLY A 74 22.70 -13.99 -1.53
C GLY A 74 22.37 -12.53 -1.83
N LEU A 75 21.32 -11.96 -1.23
CA LEU A 75 20.92 -10.56 -1.41
C LEU A 75 21.67 -9.58 -0.48
N ASP A 76 22.34 -10.07 0.55
CA ASP A 76 22.93 -9.25 1.62
C ASP A 76 24.41 -8.85 1.39
N ALA A 77 25.01 -9.20 0.26
CA ALA A 77 26.42 -8.91 -0.03
C ALA A 77 26.60 -7.81 -1.10
N SER A 78 26.37 -6.55 -0.75
CA SER A 78 26.96 -5.42 -1.50
C SER A 78 27.27 -4.21 -0.61
N GLY A 79 28.48 -4.21 -0.03
CA GLY A 79 29.09 -3.06 0.61
C GLY A 79 30.63 -3.20 0.70
N GLY A 80 31.35 -2.52 -0.20
CA GLY A 80 32.69 -1.92 0.05
C GLY A 80 33.98 -2.79 0.04
N SER A 81 34.62 -2.87 -1.14
CA SER A 81 36.08 -2.78 -1.48
C SER A 81 37.18 -3.48 -0.64
N SER A 82 37.93 -4.44 -1.24
CA SER A 82 39.25 -4.23 -1.91
C SER A 82 39.93 -5.57 -2.33
N GLU A 83 40.63 -5.54 -3.47
CA GLU A 83 41.54 -6.50 -4.17
C GLU A 83 42.15 -7.66 -3.32
N THR A 84 42.39 -8.91 -3.76
CA THR A 84 42.82 -9.48 -5.06
C THR A 84 42.72 -11.02 -5.01
N THR A 85 42.54 -11.66 -6.18
CA THR A 85 42.89 -13.06 -6.54
C THR A 85 42.29 -14.25 -5.76
N ALA A 86 41.11 -14.72 -6.22
CA ALA A 86 40.86 -16.15 -6.44
C ALA A 86 39.72 -16.28 -7.47
N ALA A 87 40.06 -16.77 -8.66
CA ALA A 87 39.15 -16.93 -9.77
C ALA A 87 38.17 -18.11 -9.54
N SER A 88 36.97 -17.96 -10.12
CA SER A 88 36.11 -19.01 -10.70
C SER A 88 34.89 -19.59 -9.96
N THR A 89 34.26 -18.92 -8.98
CA THR A 89 32.99 -19.45 -8.43
C THR A 89 31.89 -18.48 -7.98
N GLN A 90 31.94 -17.19 -8.32
CA GLN A 90 30.85 -16.25 -7.96
C GLN A 90 30.66 -15.18 -9.03
N LYS A 91 29.70 -15.40 -9.94
CA LYS A 91 28.93 -14.37 -10.69
C LYS A 91 28.04 -15.03 -11.75
N ASP A 92 27.16 -15.91 -11.32
CA ASP A 92 26.03 -16.38 -12.13
C ASP A 92 24.94 -16.88 -11.17
N ALA A 93 24.41 -15.97 -10.34
CA ALA A 93 23.09 -16.19 -9.75
C ALA A 93 22.06 -16.10 -10.88
N LYS A 94 21.98 -17.16 -11.71
CA LYS A 94 20.91 -17.37 -12.67
C LYS A 94 19.60 -17.22 -11.91
N ARG A 95 18.84 -16.17 -12.19
CA ARG A 95 17.46 -16.03 -11.71
C ARG A 95 16.66 -17.18 -12.30
N SER A 96 16.50 -18.26 -11.54
CA SER A 96 15.68 -19.40 -11.91
C SER A 96 14.21 -18.96 -11.92
N VAL A 97 13.49 -19.33 -12.96
CA VAL A 97 12.02 -19.24 -13.02
C VAL A 97 11.46 -20.61 -12.68
N THR A 98 10.30 -20.64 -12.03
CA THR A 98 9.61 -21.88 -11.63
C THR A 98 8.26 -21.95 -12.33
N PHE A 99 7.97 -23.09 -12.93
CA PHE A 99 6.64 -23.40 -13.45
C PHE A 99 5.74 -23.90 -12.32
N ASP A 100 4.45 -23.59 -12.39
CA ASP A 100 3.49 -24.18 -11.44
C ASP A 100 3.35 -25.69 -11.69
N PRO A 101 3.82 -26.57 -10.78
CA PRO A 101 3.72 -28.01 -10.96
C PRO A 101 2.27 -28.51 -10.85
N THR A 102 1.37 -27.68 -10.32
CA THR A 102 -0.07 -27.99 -10.20
C THR A 102 -0.88 -27.46 -11.40
N ASP A 103 -0.23 -26.84 -12.37
CA ASP A 103 -0.84 -26.45 -13.63
C ASP A 103 -0.52 -27.51 -14.71
N PRO A 104 -1.46 -28.38 -15.08
CA PRO A 104 -1.23 -29.44 -16.05
C PRO A 104 -0.89 -28.92 -17.47
N MET A 105 -1.05 -27.62 -17.72
CA MET A 105 -0.67 -26.98 -18.99
C MET A 105 0.52 -26.02 -18.87
N TYR A 106 1.18 -25.93 -17.70
CA TYR A 106 2.30 -25.00 -17.46
C TYR A 106 2.01 -23.55 -17.91
N LYS A 107 0.78 -23.06 -17.74
CA LYS A 107 0.38 -21.76 -18.25
C LYS A 107 1.01 -20.61 -17.47
N ALA A 108 1.41 -20.83 -16.22
CA ALA A 108 1.98 -19.79 -15.35
C ALA A 108 3.46 -19.99 -15.00
N VAL A 109 4.24 -18.93 -15.19
CA VAL A 109 5.69 -18.86 -14.88
C VAL A 109 5.93 -17.82 -13.80
N TYR A 110 6.63 -18.21 -12.74
CA TYR A 110 6.86 -17.39 -11.56
C TYR A 110 8.35 -17.15 -11.30
N LEU A 111 8.66 -16.03 -10.65
CA LEU A 111 9.85 -15.98 -9.81
C LEU A 111 9.58 -16.76 -8.52
N PRO A 112 10.55 -17.57 -8.02
CA PRO A 112 10.35 -18.44 -6.87
C PRO A 112 9.75 -17.74 -5.64
N PRO A 113 10.19 -16.52 -5.22
CA PRO A 113 9.61 -15.85 -4.06
C PRO A 113 8.10 -15.61 -4.17
N PHE A 114 7.59 -15.30 -5.36
CA PHE A 114 6.15 -15.06 -5.57
C PHE A 114 5.36 -16.37 -5.60
N TYR A 115 5.90 -17.41 -6.24
CA TYR A 115 5.27 -18.74 -6.25
C TYR A 115 5.10 -19.30 -4.82
N PHE A 116 6.18 -19.25 -4.03
CA PHE A 116 6.14 -19.73 -2.65
C PHE A 116 5.27 -18.87 -1.76
N SER A 117 5.27 -17.54 -1.95
CA SER A 117 4.39 -16.66 -1.19
C SER A 117 2.91 -16.91 -1.51
N GLU A 118 2.56 -17.13 -2.77
CA GLU A 118 1.18 -17.41 -3.18
C GLU A 118 0.68 -18.77 -2.66
N THR A 119 1.50 -19.80 -2.83
CA THR A 119 1.18 -21.15 -2.35
C THR A 119 1.13 -21.22 -0.82
N GLY A 120 2.10 -20.60 -0.16
CA GLY A 120 2.17 -20.53 1.31
C GLY A 120 1.02 -19.74 1.92
N THR A 121 0.62 -18.63 1.29
CA THR A 121 -0.57 -17.86 1.70
C THR A 121 -1.82 -18.73 1.65
N ALA A 122 -2.06 -19.45 0.53
CA ALA A 122 -3.22 -20.32 0.40
C ALA A 122 -3.24 -21.44 1.47
N LYS A 123 -2.08 -22.08 1.73
CA LYS A 123 -1.95 -23.14 2.74
C LYS A 123 -2.22 -22.62 4.16
N ARG A 124 -1.55 -21.54 4.57
CA ARG A 124 -1.70 -20.98 5.93
C ARG A 124 -3.12 -20.45 6.17
N LEU A 125 -3.69 -19.73 5.22
CA LEU A 125 -5.07 -19.24 5.31
C LEU A 125 -6.07 -20.38 5.52
N THR A 126 -5.90 -21.47 4.76
CA THR A 126 -6.73 -22.67 4.89
C THR A 126 -6.52 -23.38 6.23
N SER A 127 -5.29 -23.42 6.75
CA SER A 127 -5.00 -23.98 8.09
C SER A 127 -5.76 -23.23 9.19
N ILE A 128 -5.68 -21.90 9.17
CA ILE A 128 -6.34 -21.03 10.16
C ILE A 128 -7.86 -21.18 10.07
N LEU A 129 -8.43 -21.24 8.86
CA LEU A 129 -9.87 -21.42 8.63
C LEU A 129 -10.45 -22.67 9.31
N HIS A 130 -9.71 -23.78 9.31
CA HIS A 130 -10.18 -25.07 9.86
C HIS A 130 -9.81 -25.30 11.33
N ALA A 131 -8.98 -24.44 11.92
CA ALA A 131 -8.57 -24.57 13.31
C ALA A 131 -9.65 -24.12 14.29
N GLN A 132 -9.52 -24.52 15.56
CA GLN A 132 -10.40 -24.01 16.62
C GLN A 132 -9.92 -22.64 17.13
N PRO A 133 -10.82 -21.72 17.52
CA PRO A 133 -10.44 -20.44 18.09
C PRO A 133 -9.93 -20.60 19.53
N SER A 134 -8.94 -19.79 19.94
CA SER A 134 -8.47 -19.75 21.34
C SER A 134 -9.49 -19.15 22.30
N VAL A 135 -10.34 -18.24 21.81
CA VAL A 135 -11.37 -17.55 22.60
C VAL A 135 -12.74 -17.79 22.00
N HIS A 136 -13.68 -18.21 22.84
CA HIS A 136 -15.07 -18.32 22.49
C HIS A 136 -15.83 -17.08 22.99
N VAL A 137 -16.48 -16.37 22.07
CA VAL A 137 -17.35 -15.25 22.42
C VAL A 137 -18.77 -15.79 22.54
N ASP A 138 -19.40 -15.58 23.70
CA ASP A 138 -20.82 -15.87 23.86
C ASP A 138 -21.63 -15.02 22.88
N THR A 139 -22.51 -15.65 22.09
CA THR A 139 -23.32 -14.94 21.09
C THR A 139 -24.70 -14.52 21.65
N GLY A 140 -25.04 -14.95 22.86
CA GLY A 140 -26.28 -14.58 23.54
C GLY A 140 -26.38 -13.07 23.78
N ASN A 141 -27.44 -12.44 23.28
CA ASN A 141 -27.70 -11.00 23.39
C ASN A 141 -26.51 -10.11 22.94
N LEU A 142 -25.70 -10.60 21.99
CA LEU A 142 -24.48 -9.92 21.55
C LEU A 142 -24.77 -8.48 21.08
N ALA A 143 -25.84 -8.29 20.31
CA ALA A 143 -26.26 -6.99 19.80
C ALA A 143 -26.55 -5.98 20.94
N GLN A 144 -27.30 -6.40 21.96
CA GLN A 144 -27.63 -5.53 23.09
C GLN A 144 -26.40 -5.18 23.91
N ARG A 145 -25.50 -6.14 24.15
CA ARG A 145 -24.27 -5.91 24.92
C ARG A 145 -23.35 -4.92 24.22
N ILE A 146 -23.10 -5.12 22.92
CA ILE A 146 -22.21 -4.25 22.15
C ILE A 146 -22.82 -2.86 21.99
N ALA A 147 -24.12 -2.75 21.69
CA ALA A 147 -24.78 -1.46 21.62
C ALA A 147 -24.71 -0.69 22.95
N PHE A 148 -24.89 -1.39 24.08
CA PHE A 148 -24.75 -0.80 25.41
C PHE A 148 -23.32 -0.33 25.71
N ARG A 149 -22.31 -1.16 25.42
CA ARG A 149 -20.89 -0.85 25.67
C ARG A 149 -20.35 0.29 24.83
N THR A 150 -20.72 0.30 23.56
CA THR A 150 -20.21 1.28 22.58
C THR A 150 -21.02 2.58 22.57
N GLY A 151 -22.27 2.53 23.07
CA GLY A 151 -23.23 3.63 22.92
C GLY A 151 -23.64 3.86 21.46
N MET A 152 -23.41 2.89 20.58
CA MET A 152 -23.69 2.99 19.14
C MET A 152 -24.85 2.07 18.74
N GLN A 153 -25.57 2.49 17.70
CA GLN A 153 -26.54 1.65 17.02
C GLN A 153 -25.91 1.08 15.75
N TYR A 154 -26.03 -0.22 15.59
CA TYR A 154 -25.54 -0.97 14.44
C TYR A 154 -26.71 -1.36 13.56
N ASP A 155 -26.52 -1.30 12.24
CA ASP A 155 -27.49 -1.87 11.31
C ASP A 155 -27.37 -3.41 11.22
N GLU A 156 -28.30 -4.03 10.50
CA GLU A 156 -28.36 -5.48 10.34
C GLU A 156 -27.08 -6.07 9.73
N ILE A 157 -26.48 -5.40 8.74
CA ILE A 157 -25.28 -5.90 8.04
C ILE A 157 -24.05 -5.71 8.94
N GLN A 158 -23.97 -4.61 9.70
CA GLN A 158 -22.91 -4.41 10.67
C GLN A 158 -22.98 -5.41 11.81
N MET A 159 -24.19 -5.70 12.33
CA MET A 159 -24.36 -6.74 13.33
C MET A 159 -24.08 -8.13 12.78
N GLN A 160 -24.45 -8.40 11.52
CA GLN A 160 -24.04 -9.62 10.83
C GLN A 160 -22.51 -9.72 10.76
N ALA A 161 -21.80 -8.64 10.41
CA ALA A 161 -20.35 -8.60 10.41
C ALA A 161 -19.75 -8.90 11.78
N ILE A 162 -20.33 -8.33 12.85
CA ILE A 162 -19.86 -8.57 14.22
C ILE A 162 -20.11 -10.01 14.65
N GLN A 163 -21.29 -10.55 14.34
CA GLN A 163 -21.65 -11.94 14.64
C GLN A 163 -20.74 -12.91 13.89
N GLU A 164 -20.57 -12.70 12.58
CA GLU A 164 -19.72 -13.52 11.72
C GLU A 164 -18.25 -13.46 12.18
N ALA A 165 -17.77 -12.28 12.60
CA ALA A 165 -16.41 -12.09 13.10
C ALA A 165 -16.10 -12.95 14.33
N VAL A 166 -17.09 -13.15 15.22
CA VAL A 166 -16.88 -13.91 16.45
C VAL A 166 -17.14 -15.41 16.29
N THR A 167 -17.84 -15.82 15.23
CA THR A 167 -18.10 -17.23 14.92
C THR A 167 -17.10 -17.83 13.95
N SER A 168 -16.46 -17.01 13.11
CA SER A 168 -15.57 -17.47 12.03
C SER A 168 -14.10 -17.21 12.36
N LYS A 169 -13.23 -18.14 11.96
CA LYS A 169 -11.77 -18.06 12.16
C LYS A 169 -11.09 -17.01 11.31
N VAL A 170 -11.61 -16.82 10.11
CA VAL A 170 -11.18 -15.76 9.20
C VAL A 170 -12.41 -15.04 8.68
N LEU A 171 -12.37 -13.71 8.70
CA LEU A 171 -13.41 -12.87 8.12
C LEU A 171 -12.78 -11.79 7.26
N VAL A 172 -13.37 -11.51 6.10
CA VAL A 172 -13.12 -10.28 5.35
C VAL A 172 -14.29 -9.30 5.54
N LEU A 173 -13.99 -8.13 6.10
CA LEU A 173 -14.90 -7.00 6.18
C LEU A 173 -14.54 -5.96 5.11
N THR A 174 -15.45 -5.70 4.18
CA THR A 174 -15.21 -4.71 3.12
C THR A 174 -16.35 -3.71 2.95
N GLY A 175 -16.06 -2.55 2.40
CA GLY A 175 -17.04 -1.51 2.13
C GLY A 175 -16.39 -0.20 1.69
N GLY A 176 -17.16 0.66 1.04
CA GLY A 176 -16.69 1.99 0.59
C GLY A 176 -16.57 3.02 1.71
N PRO A 177 -16.32 4.31 1.39
CA PRO A 177 -16.36 5.40 2.35
C PRO A 177 -17.78 5.59 2.89
N GLY A 178 -17.88 5.96 4.17
CA GLY A 178 -19.17 6.29 4.80
C GLY A 178 -20.09 5.09 5.10
N THR A 179 -19.62 3.85 4.93
CA THR A 179 -20.40 2.63 5.21
C THR A 179 -20.21 2.09 6.63
N GLY A 180 -19.42 2.77 7.47
CA GLY A 180 -19.24 2.42 8.89
C GLY A 180 -18.30 1.25 9.17
N LYS A 181 -17.29 1.01 8.31
CA LYS A 181 -16.23 0.01 8.56
C LYS A 181 -15.61 0.14 9.94
N THR A 182 -15.07 1.31 10.27
CA THR A 182 -14.43 1.60 11.57
C THR A 182 -15.37 1.38 12.75
N THR A 183 -16.63 1.79 12.63
CA THR A 183 -17.67 1.54 13.64
C THR A 183 -17.92 0.04 13.84
N THR A 184 -17.96 -0.72 12.76
CA THR A 184 -18.12 -2.19 12.80
C THR A 184 -16.90 -2.85 13.43
N THR A 185 -15.68 -2.41 13.07
CA THR A 185 -14.42 -2.85 13.69
C THR A 185 -14.41 -2.59 15.19
N LEU A 186 -14.89 -1.42 15.64
CA LEU A 186 -15.08 -1.13 17.08
C LEU A 186 -16.04 -2.11 17.75
N GLY A 187 -17.14 -2.47 17.09
CA GLY A 187 -18.08 -3.47 17.59
C GLY A 187 -17.44 -4.86 17.73
N ILE A 188 -16.66 -5.28 16.74
CA ILE A 188 -15.90 -6.53 16.76
C ILE A 188 -14.88 -6.53 17.91
N ILE A 189 -14.09 -5.45 18.04
CA ILE A 189 -13.12 -5.29 19.13
C ILE A 189 -13.82 -5.39 20.47
N THR A 190 -14.97 -4.73 20.63
CA THR A 190 -15.75 -4.75 21.86
C THR A 190 -16.22 -6.17 22.20
N ALA A 191 -16.72 -6.91 21.21
CA ALA A 191 -17.18 -8.29 21.38
C ALA A 191 -16.08 -9.22 21.92
N PHE A 192 -14.90 -9.16 21.30
CA PHE A 192 -13.75 -9.97 21.73
C PHE A 192 -13.16 -9.50 23.07
N ALA A 193 -13.16 -8.19 23.32
CA ALA A 193 -12.67 -7.64 24.58
C ALA A 193 -13.56 -8.03 25.76
N ASP A 194 -14.89 -8.05 25.59
CA ASP A 194 -15.84 -8.53 26.61
C ASP A 194 -15.62 -10.02 26.92
N ALA A 195 -15.08 -10.81 25.97
CA ALA A 195 -14.68 -12.19 26.16
C ALA A 195 -13.25 -12.37 26.73
N GLY A 196 -12.56 -11.27 27.06
CA GLY A 196 -11.20 -11.30 27.63
C GLY A 196 -10.08 -11.56 26.61
N ALA A 197 -10.35 -11.47 25.31
CA ALA A 197 -9.36 -11.74 24.27
C ALA A 197 -8.23 -10.70 24.22
N LYS A 198 -7.00 -11.16 23.98
CA LYS A 198 -5.86 -10.30 23.64
C LYS A 198 -5.90 -9.96 22.14
N ILE A 199 -6.33 -8.75 21.82
CA ILE A 199 -6.53 -8.28 20.44
C ILE A 199 -5.29 -7.52 19.96
N LEU A 200 -4.75 -7.92 18.81
CA LEU A 200 -3.71 -7.22 18.07
C LEU A 200 -4.33 -6.43 16.92
N LEU A 201 -3.95 -5.15 16.79
CA LEU A 201 -4.39 -4.27 15.70
C LEU A 201 -3.20 -3.94 14.80
N ALA A 202 -3.37 -4.13 13.50
CA ALA A 202 -2.33 -3.89 12.51
C ALA A 202 -2.84 -3.11 11.30
N ALA A 203 -1.92 -2.41 10.65
CA ALA A 203 -2.15 -1.83 9.33
C ALA A 203 -0.83 -1.83 8.52
N PRO A 204 -0.86 -1.73 7.19
CA PRO A 204 0.36 -1.79 6.38
C PRO A 204 1.24 -0.53 6.49
N THR A 205 0.65 0.64 6.80
CA THR A 205 1.38 1.93 6.90
C THR A 205 1.28 2.55 8.28
N GLY A 206 2.27 3.36 8.67
CA GLY A 206 2.31 4.04 9.97
C GLY A 206 1.09 4.94 10.18
N ARG A 207 0.66 5.65 9.12
CA ARG A 207 -0.53 6.50 9.15
C ARG A 207 -1.82 5.72 9.36
N ALA A 208 -2.00 4.61 8.64
CA ALA A 208 -3.18 3.76 8.81
C ALA A 208 -3.23 3.19 10.24
N ALA A 209 -2.08 2.76 10.79
CA ALA A 209 -1.98 2.27 12.17
C ALA A 209 -2.29 3.37 13.20
N LYS A 210 -1.75 4.59 13.02
CA LYS A 210 -2.06 5.73 13.90
C LYS A 210 -3.56 6.04 13.92
N ARG A 211 -4.18 6.09 12.74
CA ARG A 211 -5.62 6.35 12.60
C ARG A 211 -6.48 5.25 13.19
N LEU A 212 -6.09 3.99 12.97
CA LEU A 212 -6.75 2.85 13.60
C LEU A 212 -6.65 2.97 15.13
N SER A 213 -5.50 3.42 15.65
CA SER A 213 -5.33 3.66 17.08
C SER A 213 -6.24 4.75 17.61
N GLU A 214 -6.28 5.91 16.94
CA GLU A 214 -7.14 7.04 17.31
C GLU A 214 -8.63 6.67 17.28
N ALA A 215 -9.05 5.93 16.26
CA ALA A 215 -10.45 5.55 16.09
C ALA A 215 -10.90 4.44 17.04
N THR A 216 -9.99 3.55 17.45
CA THR A 216 -10.30 2.41 18.33
C THR A 216 -9.98 2.65 19.80
N GLY A 217 -9.19 3.69 20.10
CA GLY A 217 -8.66 3.93 21.45
C GLY A 217 -7.66 2.88 21.93
N ARG A 218 -7.09 2.09 21.01
CA ARG A 218 -6.15 0.98 21.30
C ARG A 218 -4.89 1.11 20.47
N GLU A 219 -3.76 0.64 20.96
CA GLU A 219 -2.52 0.68 20.17
C GLU A 219 -2.64 -0.22 18.93
N ALA A 220 -2.43 0.35 17.75
CA ALA A 220 -2.25 -0.38 16.51
C ALA A 220 -0.84 -0.15 15.95
N LYS A 221 -0.24 -1.21 15.40
CA LYS A 221 1.12 -1.20 14.87
C LYS A 221 1.13 -1.35 13.35
N THR A 222 2.24 -0.99 12.71
CA THR A 222 2.42 -1.42 11.32
C THR A 222 2.64 -2.94 11.30
N ILE A 223 2.29 -3.61 10.20
CA ILE A 223 2.57 -5.06 10.05
C ILE A 223 4.07 -5.33 10.25
N HIS A 224 4.95 -4.49 9.72
CA HIS A 224 6.40 -4.61 9.91
C HIS A 224 6.81 -4.51 11.39
N ARG A 225 6.25 -3.56 12.15
CA ARG A 225 6.52 -3.43 13.58
C ARG A 225 5.93 -4.58 14.39
N LEU A 226 4.73 -5.05 14.02
CA LEU A 226 4.08 -6.20 14.63
C LEU A 226 4.92 -7.47 14.46
N LEU A 227 5.54 -7.63 13.28
CA LEU A 227 6.42 -8.74 12.96
C LEU A 227 7.87 -8.55 13.44
N GLU A 228 8.15 -7.48 14.21
CA GLU A 228 9.48 -7.14 14.72
C GLU A 228 10.55 -7.08 13.61
N PHE A 229 10.21 -6.58 12.42
CA PHE A 229 11.12 -6.58 11.27
C PHE A 229 12.40 -5.76 11.53
N LYS A 230 13.56 -6.38 11.33
CA LYS A 230 14.89 -5.78 11.49
C LYS A 230 15.76 -6.05 10.27
N PRO A 231 16.17 -5.05 9.50
CA PRO A 231 17.22 -5.24 8.49
C PRO A 231 18.59 -5.46 9.16
N PRO A 232 19.43 -6.42 8.71
CA PRO A 232 19.20 -7.41 7.65
C PRO A 232 18.53 -8.72 8.13
N GLU A 233 18.35 -8.90 9.44
CA GLU A 233 17.85 -10.13 10.10
C GLU A 233 16.44 -10.59 9.64
N GLY A 234 15.67 -9.74 8.98
CA GLY A 234 14.34 -10.04 8.47
C GLY A 234 13.24 -9.98 9.53
N TYR A 235 12.17 -10.75 9.33
CA TYR A 235 11.02 -10.82 10.23
C TYR A 235 11.32 -11.74 11.43
N GLN A 236 11.24 -11.20 12.64
CA GLN A 236 11.56 -11.96 13.85
C GLN A 236 10.37 -12.78 14.35
N LYS A 237 9.13 -12.35 14.04
CA LYS A 237 7.92 -13.15 14.25
C LYS A 237 7.63 -13.99 13.00
N ASN A 238 7.49 -15.29 13.18
CA ASN A 238 7.34 -16.28 12.11
C ASN A 238 6.66 -17.55 12.68
N GLU A 239 6.76 -18.68 11.97
CA GLU A 239 6.13 -19.94 12.39
C GLU A 239 6.74 -20.52 13.68
N GLU A 240 8.04 -20.32 13.90
CA GLU A 240 8.75 -20.77 15.11
C GLU A 240 8.50 -19.83 16.31
N LYS A 241 8.42 -18.51 16.03
CA LYS A 241 8.12 -17.47 17.02
C LYS A 241 6.82 -16.74 16.63
N PRO A 242 5.64 -17.35 16.87
CA PRO A 242 4.37 -16.77 16.45
C PRO A 242 4.00 -15.50 17.23
N LEU A 243 2.98 -14.81 16.71
CA LEU A 243 2.33 -13.69 17.38
C LEU A 243 1.61 -14.15 18.65
N GLU A 244 1.66 -13.31 19.67
CA GLU A 244 1.06 -13.59 20.98
C GLU A 244 -0.25 -12.81 21.13
N GLY A 245 -1.36 -13.43 20.77
CA GLY A 245 -2.70 -12.90 20.94
C GLY A 245 -3.77 -13.87 20.44
N ASP A 246 -5.02 -13.52 20.68
CA ASP A 246 -6.18 -14.35 20.34
C ASP A 246 -6.83 -13.90 19.03
N VAL A 247 -6.77 -12.60 18.74
CA VAL A 247 -7.41 -12.00 17.57
C VAL A 247 -6.45 -11.02 16.91
N LEU A 248 -6.27 -11.12 15.60
CA LEU A 248 -5.56 -10.15 14.79
C LEU A 248 -6.56 -9.46 13.86
N ILE A 249 -6.67 -8.13 13.98
CA ILE A 249 -7.43 -7.31 13.05
C ILE A 249 -6.45 -6.47 12.23
N VAL A 250 -6.51 -6.64 10.91
CA VAL A 250 -5.67 -5.90 9.96
C VAL A 250 -6.56 -4.94 9.18
N ASP A 251 -6.29 -3.64 9.27
CA ASP A 251 -6.99 -2.62 8.49
C ASP A 251 -6.21 -2.20 7.24
N GLU A 252 -6.92 -1.60 6.28
CA GLU A 252 -6.41 -1.20 4.97
C GLU A 252 -5.73 -2.35 4.19
N CYS A 253 -6.31 -3.55 4.24
CA CYS A 253 -5.76 -4.75 3.59
C CYS A 253 -5.63 -4.63 2.06
N SER A 254 -6.28 -3.67 1.41
CA SER A 254 -6.12 -3.41 -0.03
C SER A 254 -4.68 -3.03 -0.41
N MET A 255 -3.88 -2.52 0.53
CA MET A 255 -2.48 -2.16 0.32
C MET A 255 -1.49 -3.33 0.51
N ILE A 256 -1.94 -4.49 0.99
CA ILE A 256 -1.04 -5.61 1.32
C ILE A 256 -0.72 -6.41 0.05
N ASP A 257 0.57 -6.59 -0.23
CA ASP A 257 1.06 -7.45 -1.32
C ASP A 257 1.23 -8.91 -0.88
N ILE A 258 1.48 -9.80 -1.84
CA ILE A 258 1.54 -11.25 -1.57
C ILE A 258 2.68 -11.63 -0.62
N MET A 259 3.81 -10.93 -0.67
CA MET A 259 4.96 -11.23 0.18
C MET A 259 4.69 -10.81 1.63
N LEU A 260 4.15 -9.61 1.84
CA LEU A 260 3.79 -9.14 3.17
C LEU A 260 2.66 -9.97 3.77
N MET A 261 1.64 -10.34 2.98
CA MET A 261 0.58 -11.23 3.44
C MET A 261 1.16 -12.59 3.88
N TYR A 262 2.02 -13.20 3.06
CA TYR A 262 2.59 -14.50 3.41
C TYR A 262 3.42 -14.43 4.70
N ASN A 263 4.28 -13.42 4.84
CA ASN A 263 5.07 -13.24 6.06
C ASN A 263 4.20 -12.98 7.29
N LEU A 264 3.09 -12.25 7.15
CA LEU A 264 2.12 -12.10 8.23
C LEU A 264 1.49 -13.45 8.62
N LEU A 265 0.98 -14.21 7.66
CA LEU A 265 0.29 -15.47 7.93
C LEU A 265 1.20 -16.57 8.48
N LYS A 266 2.51 -16.54 8.20
CA LYS A 266 3.49 -17.41 8.88
C LYS A 266 3.53 -17.15 10.39
N ALA A 267 3.39 -15.90 10.80
CA ALA A 267 3.45 -15.51 12.20
C ALA A 267 2.11 -15.65 12.94
N VAL A 268 1.00 -15.85 12.23
CA VAL A 268 -0.32 -16.05 12.85
C VAL A 268 -0.48 -17.52 13.26
N PRO A 269 -0.61 -17.84 14.56
CA PRO A 269 -0.84 -19.21 14.99
C PRO A 269 -2.26 -19.67 14.63
N ASP A 270 -2.45 -20.97 14.41
CA ASP A 270 -3.72 -21.56 13.96
C ASP A 270 -4.87 -21.27 14.95
N SER A 271 -4.58 -21.13 16.24
CA SER A 271 -5.56 -20.81 17.28
C SER A 271 -6.09 -19.37 17.22
N MET A 272 -5.38 -18.45 16.56
CA MET A 272 -5.77 -17.04 16.44
C MET A 272 -6.90 -16.84 15.45
N THR A 273 -7.79 -15.88 15.71
CA THR A 273 -8.80 -15.41 14.75
C THR A 273 -8.24 -14.25 13.92
N LEU A 274 -8.42 -14.27 12.60
CA LEU A 274 -7.91 -13.27 11.67
C LEU A 274 -9.05 -12.48 11.02
N ILE A 275 -9.01 -11.15 11.13
CA ILE A 275 -10.01 -10.26 10.53
C ILE A 275 -9.31 -9.29 9.59
N LEU A 276 -9.63 -9.39 8.30
CA LEU A 276 -9.09 -8.54 7.24
C LEU A 276 -10.10 -7.45 6.91
N VAL A 277 -9.73 -6.20 7.10
CA VAL A 277 -10.58 -5.03 6.85
C VAL A 277 -9.97 -4.21 5.71
N GLY A 278 -10.77 -3.87 4.70
CA GLY A 278 -10.27 -3.07 3.58
C GLY A 278 -11.33 -2.67 2.57
N ASP A 279 -10.96 -1.76 1.66
CA ASP A 279 -11.81 -1.30 0.58
C ASP A 279 -11.28 -1.83 -0.77
N ILE A 280 -12.01 -2.76 -1.38
CA ILE A 280 -11.65 -3.41 -2.65
C ILE A 280 -11.69 -2.49 -3.86
N ASP A 281 -12.32 -1.33 -3.71
CA ASP A 281 -12.52 -0.34 -4.76
C ASP A 281 -11.41 0.73 -4.75
N GLN A 282 -10.57 0.75 -3.71
CA GLN A 282 -9.33 1.56 -3.67
C GLN A 282 -8.23 0.95 -4.55
N LEU A 283 -7.15 1.72 -4.71
CA LEU A 283 -5.93 1.24 -5.37
C LEU A 283 -5.41 -0.04 -4.71
N PRO A 284 -4.99 -1.04 -5.50
CA PRO A 284 -4.34 -2.24 -4.98
C PRO A 284 -2.96 -1.92 -4.40
N SER A 285 -2.32 -2.93 -3.80
CA SER A 285 -0.95 -2.85 -3.29
C SER A 285 0.05 -2.43 -4.38
N VAL A 286 1.13 -1.75 -4.02
CA VAL A 286 2.19 -1.40 -5.00
C VAL A 286 3.07 -2.62 -5.34
N GLY A 287 3.13 -3.61 -4.45
CA GLY A 287 3.78 -4.90 -4.69
C GLY A 287 2.92 -5.85 -5.53
N ALA A 288 3.46 -7.04 -5.81
CA ALA A 288 2.80 -8.06 -6.62
C ALA A 288 1.56 -8.67 -5.95
N GLY A 289 0.62 -9.13 -6.76
CA GLY A 289 -0.58 -9.86 -6.32
C GLY A 289 -1.77 -8.97 -5.97
N ASN A 290 -2.97 -9.56 -5.83
CA ASN A 290 -4.21 -8.84 -5.54
C ASN A 290 -4.94 -9.46 -4.33
N VAL A 291 -4.17 -9.64 -3.25
CA VAL A 291 -4.49 -10.51 -2.11
C VAL A 291 -5.92 -10.36 -1.59
N LEU A 292 -6.34 -9.15 -1.21
CA LEU A 292 -7.68 -8.94 -0.65
C LEU A 292 -8.78 -9.34 -1.63
N ARG A 293 -8.62 -9.00 -2.91
CA ARG A 293 -9.58 -9.35 -3.96
C ARG A 293 -9.59 -10.85 -4.22
N ASP A 294 -8.42 -11.47 -4.33
CA ASP A 294 -8.30 -12.91 -4.60
C ASP A 294 -8.87 -13.77 -3.46
N ILE A 295 -8.69 -13.34 -2.21
CA ILE A 295 -9.32 -13.97 -1.04
C ILE A 295 -10.85 -13.89 -1.16
N ILE A 296 -11.41 -12.74 -1.53
CA ILE A 296 -12.86 -12.57 -1.71
C ILE A 296 -13.38 -13.40 -2.89
N GLU A 297 -12.68 -13.36 -4.02
CA GLU A 297 -13.04 -14.09 -5.25
C GLU A 297 -12.82 -15.61 -5.13
N SER A 298 -12.07 -16.08 -4.13
CA SER A 298 -11.94 -17.50 -3.83
C SER A 298 -13.29 -18.13 -3.49
N GLY A 299 -14.17 -17.38 -2.81
CA GLY A 299 -15.43 -17.88 -2.26
C GLY A 299 -15.27 -18.77 -1.01
N CYS A 300 -14.05 -18.96 -0.52
CA CYS A 300 -13.75 -19.88 0.58
C CYS A 300 -13.70 -19.20 1.96
N VAL A 301 -13.50 -17.88 2.01
CA VAL A 301 -13.47 -17.09 3.25
C VAL A 301 -14.80 -16.35 3.40
N PRO A 302 -15.42 -16.34 4.59
CA PRO A 302 -16.57 -15.48 4.87
C PRO A 302 -16.27 -14.01 4.54
N VAL A 303 -17.17 -13.37 3.80
CA VAL A 303 -17.05 -11.95 3.41
C VAL A 303 -18.32 -11.20 3.78
N VAL A 304 -18.18 -10.11 4.52
CA VAL A 304 -19.27 -9.17 4.78
C VAL A 304 -18.97 -7.84 4.09
N ARG A 305 -19.86 -7.46 3.15
CA ARG A 305 -19.76 -6.20 2.40
C ARG A 305 -20.76 -5.18 2.93
N LEU A 306 -20.25 -4.14 3.58
CA LEU A 306 -21.04 -3.00 4.04
C LEU A 306 -21.44 -2.13 2.84
N LYS A 307 -22.73 -2.15 2.49
CA LYS A 307 -23.28 -1.40 1.34
C LYS A 307 -24.04 -0.13 1.74
N ARG A 308 -24.57 -0.08 2.96
CA ARG A 308 -25.43 1.02 3.39
C ARG A 308 -24.59 2.25 3.75
N ILE A 309 -24.91 3.39 3.14
CA ILE A 309 -24.33 4.69 3.48
C ILE A 309 -25.18 5.33 4.58
N PHE A 310 -24.56 5.74 5.67
CA PHE A 310 -25.27 6.39 6.79
C PHE A 310 -25.86 7.74 6.38
N ARG A 311 -26.99 8.13 6.98
CA ARG A 311 -27.70 9.38 6.66
C ARG A 311 -26.82 10.62 6.82
N GLN A 312 -25.92 10.65 7.82
CA GLN A 312 -24.94 11.73 7.97
C GLN A 312 -23.97 11.78 6.79
N ALA A 313 -23.49 10.62 6.34
CA ALA A 313 -22.58 10.47 5.21
C ALA A 313 -23.25 10.76 3.85
N GLN A 314 -24.56 10.51 3.71
CA GLN A 314 -25.31 10.84 2.49
C GLN A 314 -25.39 12.35 2.20
N LYS A 315 -25.19 13.20 3.22
CA LYS A 315 -25.11 14.66 3.03
C LYS A 315 -23.80 15.10 2.37
N SER A 316 -22.77 14.24 2.40
CA SER A 316 -21.47 14.52 1.82
C SER A 316 -21.48 14.22 0.32
N ARG A 317 -21.24 15.23 -0.50
CA ARG A 317 -21.05 15.05 -1.95
C ARG A 317 -19.74 14.35 -2.26
N ILE A 318 -18.71 14.47 -1.42
CA ILE A 318 -17.49 13.66 -1.54
C ILE A 318 -17.84 12.17 -1.52
N ILE A 319 -18.61 11.74 -0.51
CA ILE A 319 -19.01 10.33 -0.37
C ILE A 319 -19.93 9.92 -1.51
N MET A 320 -20.98 10.69 -1.80
CA MET A 320 -21.93 10.34 -2.87
C MET A 320 -21.26 10.29 -4.25
N ASN A 321 -20.33 11.19 -4.54
CA ASN A 321 -19.56 11.18 -5.78
C ASN A 321 -18.56 10.02 -5.84
N ALA A 322 -17.95 9.61 -4.72
CA ALA A 322 -17.10 8.43 -4.68
C ALA A 322 -17.88 7.16 -5.08
N HIS A 323 -19.09 6.97 -4.55
CA HIS A 323 -19.96 5.85 -4.94
C HIS A 323 -20.36 5.90 -6.42
N ARG A 324 -20.76 7.08 -6.93
CA ARG A 324 -21.04 7.26 -8.38
C ARG A 324 -19.86 6.86 -9.25
N ILE A 325 -18.66 7.36 -8.92
CA ILE A 325 -17.43 7.05 -9.68
C ILE A 325 -17.14 5.56 -9.64
N ASN A 326 -17.30 4.92 -8.48
CA ASN A 326 -17.11 3.47 -8.33
C ASN A 326 -18.08 2.67 -9.22
N GLU A 327 -19.33 3.11 -9.31
CA GLU A 327 -20.37 2.56 -10.20
C GLU A 327 -20.16 2.91 -11.69
N GLY A 328 -19.13 3.70 -12.03
CA GLY A 328 -18.87 4.14 -13.40
C GLY A 328 -19.78 5.28 -13.86
N GLN A 329 -20.44 5.96 -12.94
CA GLN A 329 -21.28 7.13 -13.20
C GLN A 329 -20.49 8.41 -12.99
N MET A 330 -20.81 9.44 -13.77
CA MET A 330 -20.20 10.76 -13.58
C MET A 330 -20.58 11.36 -12.23
N PRO A 331 -19.62 11.96 -11.49
CA PRO A 331 -19.91 12.66 -10.25
C PRO A 331 -20.76 13.92 -10.52
N ASP A 332 -21.54 14.34 -9.53
CA ASP A 332 -22.18 15.65 -9.54
C ASP A 332 -21.11 16.74 -9.38
N LEU A 333 -20.88 17.49 -10.45
CA LEU A 333 -19.91 18.58 -10.52
C LEU A 333 -20.52 19.95 -10.18
N SER A 334 -21.80 20.01 -9.80
CA SER A 334 -22.42 21.27 -9.44
C SER A 334 -21.78 21.84 -8.18
N ASN A 335 -21.38 23.11 -8.21
CA ASN A 335 -20.87 23.79 -7.02
C ASN A 335 -22.06 24.33 -6.20
N GLY A 336 -21.91 24.33 -4.87
CA GLY A 336 -22.95 24.82 -3.95
C GLY A 336 -22.33 25.36 -2.66
N ARG A 337 -22.99 26.33 -2.01
CA ARG A 337 -22.46 26.98 -0.79
C ARG A 337 -22.27 26.00 0.37
N THR A 338 -23.10 24.96 0.44
CA THR A 338 -23.04 23.91 1.48
C THR A 338 -22.41 22.62 0.96
N SER A 339 -21.76 22.66 -0.21
CA SER A 339 -21.08 21.52 -0.81
C SER A 339 -19.75 21.28 -0.11
N ASP A 340 -19.35 20.03 0.03
CA ASP A 340 -17.99 19.62 0.40
C ASP A 340 -17.16 19.18 -0.82
N PHE A 341 -17.79 19.05 -1.98
CA PHE A 341 -17.15 18.72 -3.25
C PHE A 341 -17.25 19.92 -4.21
N PHE A 342 -16.13 20.33 -4.78
CA PHE A 342 -16.08 21.43 -5.75
C PHE A 342 -15.31 21.01 -7.00
N PHE A 343 -15.80 21.47 -8.15
CA PHE A 343 -15.14 21.30 -9.43
C PHE A 343 -14.84 22.65 -10.05
N MET A 344 -13.58 22.88 -10.41
CA MET A 344 -13.10 24.05 -11.11
C MET A 344 -12.57 23.62 -12.47
N GLU A 345 -13.25 24.08 -13.52
CA GLU A 345 -12.91 23.76 -14.90
C GLU A 345 -11.67 24.56 -15.32
N GLU A 346 -10.59 23.84 -15.61
CA GLU A 346 -9.34 24.40 -16.12
C GLU A 346 -8.65 23.39 -17.04
N GLU A 347 -8.38 23.82 -18.27
CA GLU A 347 -7.77 22.97 -19.30
C GLU A 347 -6.27 23.20 -19.42
N ASP A 348 -5.82 24.43 -19.13
CA ASP A 348 -4.42 24.80 -19.27
C ASP A 348 -3.61 24.36 -18.03
N PRO A 349 -2.56 23.53 -18.18
CA PRO A 349 -1.81 23.01 -17.05
C PRO A 349 -1.12 24.09 -16.20
N GLU A 350 -0.62 25.17 -16.81
CA GLU A 350 0.05 26.27 -16.09
C GLU A 350 -0.97 27.08 -15.26
N LYS A 351 -2.12 27.39 -15.86
CA LYS A 351 -3.23 28.03 -15.14
C LYS A 351 -3.75 27.13 -14.02
N ALA A 352 -3.82 25.82 -14.22
CA ALA A 352 -4.20 24.88 -13.17
C ALA A 352 -3.23 24.94 -11.97
N VAL A 353 -1.92 24.98 -12.21
CA VAL A 353 -0.92 25.18 -11.15
C VAL A 353 -1.16 26.50 -10.42
N SER A 354 -1.34 27.61 -11.14
CA SER A 354 -1.59 28.93 -10.54
C SER A 354 -2.87 28.95 -9.68
N THR A 355 -3.92 28.29 -10.16
CA THR A 355 -5.21 28.17 -9.46
C THR A 355 -5.07 27.34 -8.20
N ILE A 356 -4.41 26.18 -8.26
CA ILE A 356 -4.15 25.32 -7.10
C ILE A 356 -3.36 26.08 -6.04
N THR A 357 -2.28 26.76 -6.45
CA THR A 357 -1.44 27.55 -5.54
C THR A 357 -2.25 28.64 -4.84
N LYS A 358 -3.10 29.38 -5.58
CA LYS A 358 -3.99 30.39 -5.01
C LYS A 358 -5.02 29.79 -4.05
N LEU A 359 -5.62 28.66 -4.41
CA LEU A 359 -6.60 27.95 -3.58
C LEU A 359 -6.01 27.56 -2.22
N VAL A 360 -4.82 26.95 -2.22
CA VAL A 360 -4.13 26.50 -1.01
C VAL A 360 -3.69 27.69 -0.15
N LYS A 361 -3.10 28.72 -0.76
CA LYS A 361 -2.57 29.89 -0.05
C LYS A 361 -3.65 30.80 0.55
N GLU A 362 -4.72 31.06 -0.20
CA GLU A 362 -5.68 32.12 0.13
C GLU A 362 -7.08 31.58 0.35
N ASN A 363 -7.71 31.04 -0.69
CA ASN A 363 -9.16 30.80 -0.70
C ASN A 363 -9.58 29.77 0.37
N LEU A 364 -8.97 28.59 0.35
CA LEU A 364 -9.37 27.48 1.22
C LEU A 364 -8.91 27.72 2.65
N SER A 365 -7.68 28.22 2.83
CA SER A 365 -7.14 28.48 4.17
C SER A 365 -7.95 29.55 4.91
N ARG A 366 -8.31 30.65 4.24
CA ARG A 366 -9.10 31.73 4.84
C ARG A 366 -10.55 31.34 5.08
N TYR A 367 -11.20 30.73 4.09
CA TYR A 367 -12.64 30.44 4.17
C TYR A 367 -12.97 29.32 5.18
N TYR A 368 -12.12 28.29 5.26
CA TYR A 368 -12.34 27.15 6.16
C TYR A 368 -11.49 27.22 7.43
N HIS A 369 -10.80 28.34 7.69
CA HIS A 369 -9.91 28.55 8.84
C HIS A 369 -8.94 27.37 9.07
N THR A 370 -8.45 26.79 7.99
CA THR A 370 -7.58 25.61 8.02
C THR A 370 -6.16 26.05 7.63
N PRO A 371 -5.14 25.77 8.45
CA PRO A 371 -3.76 26.08 8.10
C PRO A 371 -3.36 25.46 6.76
N ALA A 372 -2.56 26.16 5.96
CA ALA A 372 -2.10 25.63 4.67
C ALA A 372 -1.32 24.30 4.81
N SER A 373 -0.71 24.05 5.97
CA SER A 373 -0.05 22.78 6.30
C SER A 373 -1.00 21.58 6.35
N GLU A 374 -2.28 21.81 6.67
CA GLU A 374 -3.33 20.78 6.74
C GLU A 374 -4.05 20.57 5.39
N ILE A 375 -3.81 21.43 4.42
CA ILE A 375 -4.31 21.27 3.06
C ILE A 375 -3.33 20.37 2.29
N GLN A 376 -3.86 19.36 1.60
CA GLN A 376 -3.03 18.46 0.81
C GLN A 376 -3.37 18.55 -0.67
N VAL A 377 -2.34 18.76 -1.50
CA VAL A 377 -2.48 18.59 -2.95
C VAL A 377 -2.16 17.13 -3.31
N LEU A 378 -3.09 16.46 -3.98
CA LEU A 378 -2.96 15.07 -4.41
C LEU A 378 -3.03 14.99 -5.94
N THR A 379 -1.98 14.53 -6.60
CA THR A 379 -1.93 14.45 -8.07
C THR A 379 -1.72 13.02 -8.56
N PRO A 380 -2.28 12.63 -9.72
CA PRO A 380 -2.00 11.33 -10.33
C PRO A 380 -0.53 11.04 -10.61
N MET A 381 0.28 12.05 -10.94
CA MET A 381 1.64 11.88 -11.47
C MET A 381 2.72 12.61 -10.66
N GLN A 382 3.92 12.04 -10.62
CA GLN A 382 5.08 12.68 -9.96
C GLN A 382 5.70 13.79 -10.82
N ARG A 383 5.77 13.59 -12.14
CA ARG A 383 6.39 14.50 -13.12
C ARG A 383 5.32 15.17 -14.00
N GLY A 384 5.72 16.23 -14.70
CA GLY A 384 4.84 17.04 -15.55
C GLY A 384 4.44 18.37 -14.90
N VAL A 385 3.81 19.26 -15.67
CA VAL A 385 3.43 20.62 -15.23
C VAL A 385 2.53 20.56 -13.99
N VAL A 386 1.53 19.68 -13.98
CA VAL A 386 0.63 19.43 -12.85
C VAL A 386 1.03 18.21 -12.01
N GLY A 387 2.30 17.80 -12.12
CA GLY A 387 2.89 16.71 -11.34
C GLY A 387 3.38 17.17 -9.96
N ALA A 388 3.54 16.22 -9.04
CA ALA A 388 3.85 16.51 -7.64
C ALA A 388 5.16 17.31 -7.47
N SER A 389 6.17 17.04 -8.32
CA SER A 389 7.45 17.77 -8.28
C SER A 389 7.28 19.26 -8.56
N ASN A 390 6.57 19.62 -9.64
CA ASN A 390 6.37 21.02 -10.02
C ASN A 390 5.43 21.74 -9.04
N LEU A 391 4.35 21.06 -8.63
CA LEU A 391 3.43 21.59 -7.64
C LEU A 391 4.12 21.85 -6.29
N ASN A 392 5.03 20.98 -5.85
CA ASN A 392 5.81 21.22 -4.63
C ASN A 392 6.66 22.49 -4.73
N GLN A 393 7.32 22.71 -5.86
CA GLN A 393 8.10 23.93 -6.07
C GLN A 393 7.20 25.18 -6.04
N ALA A 394 6.12 25.18 -6.84
CA ALA A 394 5.19 26.31 -6.90
C ALA A 394 4.54 26.62 -5.54
N LEU A 395 4.17 25.59 -4.79
CA LEU A 395 3.58 25.75 -3.45
C LEU A 395 4.62 26.21 -2.43
N GLN A 396 5.86 25.69 -2.47
CA GLN A 396 6.94 26.15 -1.59
C GLN A 396 7.23 27.64 -1.84
N GLU A 397 7.32 28.07 -3.10
CA GLU A 397 7.53 29.49 -3.45
C GLU A 397 6.37 30.38 -2.97
N ALA A 398 5.13 29.90 -3.06
CA ALA A 398 3.97 30.68 -2.67
C ALA A 398 3.72 30.75 -1.16
N LEU A 399 3.99 29.65 -0.44
CA LEU A 399 3.70 29.48 0.98
C LEU A 399 4.91 29.77 1.88
N ASN A 400 6.13 29.54 1.39
CA ASN A 400 7.37 29.73 2.13
C ASN A 400 8.45 30.43 1.25
N PRO A 401 8.20 31.66 0.78
CA PRO A 401 9.09 32.38 -0.13
C PRO A 401 10.45 32.71 0.53
N ILE A 402 11.53 32.63 -0.25
CA ILE A 402 12.81 33.25 0.12
C ILE A 402 12.67 34.75 -0.15
N SER A 403 12.79 35.56 0.88
CA SER A 403 12.86 37.01 0.75
C SER A 403 14.10 37.41 -0.05
N GLN A 404 13.91 38.20 -1.12
CA GLN A 404 14.96 38.56 -2.08
C GLN A 404 15.93 39.65 -1.60
N GLN A 405 15.99 39.98 -0.30
CA GLN A 405 16.90 41.01 0.23
C GLN A 405 18.15 40.46 0.96
N GLY A 406 18.45 39.16 0.84
CA GLY A 406 19.70 38.58 1.33
C GLY A 406 20.68 38.29 0.19
N THR A 407 21.72 39.11 0.04
CA THR A 407 22.87 38.82 -0.84
C THR A 407 23.47 37.44 -0.54
N PRO A 408 23.85 36.63 -1.55
CA PRO A 408 24.59 35.40 -1.33
C PRO A 408 25.99 35.75 -0.82
N GLY A 409 26.28 35.48 0.47
CA GLY A 409 27.67 35.45 0.96
C GLY A 409 27.98 36.10 2.32
N SER A 410 27.03 36.69 3.05
CA SER A 410 27.35 37.27 4.36
C SER A 410 27.02 36.30 5.50
N TYR A 411 28.08 35.71 6.10
CA TYR A 411 28.03 35.11 7.44
C TYR A 411 27.53 36.16 8.44
N GLY A 412 26.31 35.98 8.93
CA GLY A 412 25.67 36.84 9.93
C GLY A 412 25.68 36.18 11.31
N THR A 413 26.51 36.72 12.18
CA THR A 413 26.65 36.43 13.61
C THR A 413 25.34 36.62 14.38
N PHE A 414 25.16 35.81 15.43
CA PHE A 414 24.14 35.87 16.48
C PHE A 414 23.52 37.27 16.71
N GLY A 415 22.20 37.37 16.54
CA GLY A 415 21.44 38.55 16.93
C GLY A 415 19.95 38.38 16.66
N TYR A 416 19.15 38.39 17.73
CA TYR A 416 17.70 38.60 17.65
C TYR A 416 17.42 39.94 16.96
N GLY A 417 16.78 39.92 15.79
CA GLY A 417 16.24 41.10 15.12
C GLY A 417 16.81 41.38 13.73
N GLY A 418 16.14 40.84 12.71
CA GLY A 418 16.41 41.11 11.30
C GLY A 418 15.74 40.06 10.41
N ALA A 419 14.43 40.20 10.17
CA ALA A 419 13.74 39.48 9.10
C ALA A 419 14.47 39.86 7.80
N ASP A 420 15.06 38.94 7.04
CA ASP A 420 14.36 38.38 5.89
C ASP A 420 15.32 37.45 5.11
N SER A 421 15.61 36.26 5.65
CA SER A 421 15.86 35.07 4.81
C SER A 421 15.54 33.80 5.60
N VAL A 422 14.68 32.95 5.05
CA VAL A 422 14.36 31.65 5.66
C VAL A 422 15.59 30.75 5.49
N PRO A 423 16.20 30.22 6.57
CA PRO A 423 17.35 29.32 6.45
C PRO A 423 16.99 28.08 5.62
N PHE A 424 17.90 27.65 4.75
CA PHE A 424 17.68 26.49 3.89
C PHE A 424 18.96 25.69 3.64
N LEU A 425 18.79 24.40 3.34
CA LEU A 425 19.82 23.53 2.80
C LEU A 425 19.48 23.11 1.37
N ARG A 426 20.50 22.89 0.55
CA ARG A 426 20.36 22.34 -0.80
C ARG A 426 20.94 20.94 -0.83
N HIS A 427 20.17 19.99 -1.36
CA HIS A 427 20.61 18.61 -1.57
C HIS A 427 19.90 18.02 -2.79
N ALA A 428 20.64 17.31 -3.66
CA ALA A 428 20.11 16.66 -4.86
C ALA A 428 19.19 17.54 -5.74
N GLY A 429 19.51 18.84 -5.87
CA GLY A 429 18.71 19.79 -6.66
C GLY A 429 17.44 20.31 -5.96
N MET A 430 17.12 19.82 -4.76
CA MET A 430 16.01 20.32 -3.94
C MET A 430 16.50 21.35 -2.91
N GLN A 431 15.61 22.26 -2.53
CA GLN A 431 15.82 23.17 -1.40
C GLN A 431 14.89 22.78 -0.25
N PHE A 432 15.46 22.60 0.94
CA PHE A 432 14.73 22.36 2.17
C PHE A 432 14.85 23.61 3.04
N ARG A 433 13.75 24.34 3.19
CA ARG A 433 13.65 25.58 3.94
C ARG A 433 13.04 25.28 5.30
N GLN A 434 13.45 26.02 6.33
CA GLN A 434 12.74 25.99 7.61
C GLN A 434 11.24 26.26 7.37
N ARG A 435 10.38 25.54 8.08
CA ARG A 435 8.90 25.49 7.93
C ARG A 435 8.38 24.73 6.72
N ASP A 436 9.23 24.11 5.91
CA ASP A 436 8.73 23.27 4.82
C ASP A 436 8.02 22.03 5.33
N LYS A 437 6.94 21.69 4.63
CA LYS A 437 6.26 20.40 4.76
C LYS A 437 7.05 19.36 3.97
N VAL A 438 7.58 18.35 4.65
CA VAL A 438 8.38 17.27 4.06
C VAL A 438 7.76 15.91 4.33
N MET A 439 8.15 14.92 3.53
CA MET A 439 7.76 13.53 3.69
C MET A 439 9.01 12.64 3.68
N GLN A 440 9.07 11.72 4.64
CA GLN A 440 10.05 10.64 4.68
C GLN A 440 9.71 9.63 3.58
N ILE A 441 10.69 9.23 2.76
CA ILE A 441 10.47 8.30 1.64
C ILE A 441 11.12 6.92 1.84
N ARG A 442 11.90 6.74 2.90
CA ARG A 442 12.52 5.46 3.29
C ARG A 442 12.27 5.18 4.77
N ASN A 443 12.10 3.92 5.14
CA ASN A 443 12.00 3.58 6.56
C ASN A 443 13.39 3.73 7.21
N ASN A 444 13.47 4.50 8.29
CA ASN A 444 14.65 4.62 9.11
C ASN A 444 14.28 4.15 10.52
N TYR A 445 14.71 2.94 10.86
CA TYR A 445 14.32 2.26 12.10
C TYR A 445 15.01 2.86 13.32
N ASP A 446 16.25 3.34 13.17
CA ASP A 446 17.02 3.97 14.25
C ASP A 446 16.38 5.29 14.70
N LYS A 447 15.87 6.07 13.74
CA LYS A 447 15.16 7.33 13.99
C LYS A 447 13.66 7.16 14.21
N GLU A 448 13.16 5.93 14.08
CA GLU A 448 11.74 5.58 14.17
C GLU A 448 10.82 6.44 13.27
N VAL A 449 11.24 6.70 12.03
CA VAL A 449 10.46 7.39 10.99
C VAL A 449 10.24 6.48 9.80
N PHE A 450 9.04 6.50 9.23
CA PHE A 450 8.63 5.55 8.19
C PHE A 450 8.25 6.26 6.89
N ASN A 451 8.36 5.52 5.79
CA ASN A 451 7.97 5.99 4.48
C ASN A 451 6.49 6.45 4.49
N GLY A 452 6.27 7.70 4.08
CA GLY A 452 4.99 8.38 4.09
C GLY A 452 4.76 9.27 5.30
N ASP A 453 5.59 9.22 6.34
CA ASP A 453 5.50 10.16 7.46
C ASP A 453 5.75 11.58 6.96
N ILE A 454 4.91 12.53 7.40
CA ILE A 454 4.96 13.93 6.99
C ILE A 454 5.34 14.70 8.24
N GLY A 455 6.32 15.57 8.09
CA GLY A 455 6.75 16.46 9.14
C GLY A 455 6.90 17.88 8.63
N ILE A 456 7.19 18.78 9.57
CA ILE A 456 7.52 20.17 9.27
C ILE A 456 8.95 20.40 9.69
N ILE A 457 9.77 21.00 8.83
CA ILE A 457 11.14 21.37 9.20
C ILE A 457 11.06 22.46 10.28
N SER A 458 11.39 22.11 11.52
CA SER A 458 11.31 23.01 12.67
C SER A 458 12.53 23.93 12.74
N PHE A 459 13.70 23.41 12.36
CA PHE A 459 14.98 24.12 12.41
C PHE A 459 15.92 23.72 11.27
N VAL A 460 16.74 24.66 10.80
CA VAL A 460 17.79 24.42 9.81
C VAL A 460 19.07 25.09 10.30
N ASP A 461 20.12 24.30 10.45
CA ASP A 461 21.46 24.76 10.81
C ASP A 461 22.34 24.79 9.55
N THR A 462 22.60 25.98 9.04
CA THR A 462 23.46 26.16 7.86
C THR A 462 24.95 25.96 8.16
N GLN A 463 25.38 26.08 9.42
CA GLN A 463 26.79 25.92 9.80
C GLN A 463 27.14 24.43 9.92
N ASN A 464 26.33 23.69 10.67
CA ASN A 464 26.50 22.25 10.85
C ASN A 464 25.91 21.43 9.69
N ARG A 465 25.21 22.09 8.75
CA ARG A 465 24.53 21.47 7.60
C ARG A 465 23.53 20.39 8.02
N THR A 466 22.83 20.62 9.12
CA THR A 466 21.79 19.72 9.65
C THR A 466 20.42 20.38 9.57
N LEU A 467 19.36 19.57 9.54
CA LEU A 467 17.99 20.05 9.72
C LEU A 467 17.26 19.19 10.74
N THR A 468 16.29 19.79 11.41
CA THR A 468 15.39 19.10 12.34
C THR A 468 13.99 19.11 11.76
N VAL A 469 13.38 17.93 11.68
CA VAL A 469 11.99 17.75 11.26
C VAL A 469 11.16 17.36 12.47
N ASP A 470 10.06 18.08 12.68
CA ASP A 470 9.02 17.70 13.62
C ASP A 470 8.02 16.75 12.95
N PHE A 471 8.06 15.47 13.35
CA PHE A 471 7.09 14.44 12.97
C PHE A 471 6.10 14.23 14.12
N ASP A 472 4.98 14.95 14.08
CA ASP A 472 3.89 14.84 15.06
C ASP A 472 4.36 14.99 16.53
N GLY A 473 5.22 15.98 16.80
CA GLY A 473 5.76 16.30 18.11
C GLY A 473 7.12 15.65 18.40
N ARG A 474 7.61 14.76 17.52
CA ARG A 474 8.95 14.16 17.62
C ARG A 474 9.93 14.89 16.72
N ASN A 475 10.91 15.55 17.32
CA ASN A 475 12.00 16.19 16.60
C ASN A 475 13.06 15.16 16.20
N VAL A 476 13.27 15.01 14.89
CA VAL A 476 14.25 14.10 14.30
C VAL A 476 15.28 14.92 13.53
N SER A 477 16.56 14.75 13.87
CA SER A 477 17.67 15.44 13.21
C SER A 477 18.16 14.67 11.99
N TYR A 478 18.49 15.38 10.92
CA TYR A 478 19.05 14.86 9.69
C TYR A 478 20.33 15.62 9.35
N ASP A 479 21.38 14.87 9.05
CA ASP A 479 22.56 15.40 8.37
C ASP A 479 22.29 15.58 6.87
N ILE A 480 23.07 16.44 6.21
CA ILE A 480 22.96 16.67 4.77
C ILE A 480 23.09 15.39 3.92
N SER A 481 23.82 14.39 4.41
CA SER A 481 23.98 13.08 3.75
C SER A 481 22.70 12.22 3.77
N GLU A 482 21.79 12.48 4.70
CA GLU A 482 20.53 11.73 4.90
C GLU A 482 19.34 12.42 4.22
N LEU A 483 19.54 13.57 3.58
CA LEU A 483 18.46 14.36 2.95
C LEU A 483 17.88 13.71 1.69
N ASP A 484 18.52 12.68 1.15
CA ASP A 484 17.93 11.85 0.10
C ASP A 484 16.74 11.02 0.61
N GLU A 485 16.58 10.90 1.94
CA GLU A 485 15.42 10.27 2.57
C GLU A 485 14.19 11.19 2.69
N LEU A 486 14.34 12.49 2.40
CA LEU A 486 13.27 13.48 2.51
C LEU A 486 12.89 14.06 1.14
N VAL A 487 11.60 14.37 0.97
CA VAL A 487 11.09 15.13 -0.17
C VAL A 487 10.09 16.19 0.30
N LEU A 488 9.87 17.25 -0.47
CA LEU A 488 8.77 18.18 -0.21
C LEU A 488 7.42 17.47 -0.34
N ALA A 489 6.46 17.88 0.50
CA ALA A 489 5.17 17.21 0.67
C ALA A 489 3.97 18.15 0.66
N TYR A 490 4.11 19.36 0.12
CA TYR A 490 2.99 20.24 -0.20
C TYR A 490 2.03 19.58 -1.20
N ALA A 491 2.61 18.89 -2.18
CA ALA A 491 1.93 18.00 -3.11
C ALA A 491 2.51 16.58 -3.03
N THR A 492 1.67 15.56 -3.12
CA THR A 492 2.10 14.17 -3.22
C THR A 492 1.26 13.42 -4.25
N THR A 493 1.72 12.24 -4.64
CA THR A 493 0.93 11.39 -5.54
C THR A 493 -0.19 10.71 -4.78
N ILE A 494 -1.30 10.40 -5.46
CA ILE A 494 -2.43 9.70 -4.83
C ILE A 494 -1.98 8.35 -4.25
N HIS A 495 -1.10 7.62 -4.93
CA HIS A 495 -0.49 6.37 -4.43
C HIS A 495 0.21 6.56 -3.07
N LYS A 496 1.06 7.58 -2.93
CA LYS A 496 1.77 7.87 -1.67
C LYS A 496 0.83 8.36 -0.55
N SER A 497 -0.41 8.72 -0.87
CA SER A 497 -1.40 9.16 0.10
C SER A 497 -2.28 8.03 0.66
N GLN A 498 -2.13 6.78 0.20
CA GLN A 498 -2.91 5.65 0.70
C GLN A 498 -2.77 5.51 2.24
N GLY A 499 -3.88 5.19 2.92
CA GLY A 499 -3.96 5.17 4.38
C GLY A 499 -3.95 6.55 5.08
N SER A 500 -3.68 7.64 4.35
CA SER A 500 -3.77 9.01 4.87
C SER A 500 -5.19 9.56 4.72
N GLU A 501 -5.55 10.57 5.48
CA GLU A 501 -6.73 11.42 5.22
C GLU A 501 -6.40 12.85 5.62
N TYR A 502 -6.98 13.81 4.91
CA TYR A 502 -6.71 15.23 5.10
C TYR A 502 -8.02 15.99 5.26
N PRO A 503 -8.05 17.05 6.10
CA PRO A 503 -9.22 17.93 6.20
C PRO A 503 -9.65 18.47 4.84
N ILE A 504 -8.69 18.96 4.04
CA ILE A 504 -8.92 19.54 2.73
C ILE A 504 -7.97 18.92 1.71
N VAL A 505 -8.52 18.49 0.57
CA VAL A 505 -7.76 17.98 -0.58
C VAL A 505 -8.00 18.85 -1.80
N VAL A 506 -6.92 19.17 -2.52
CA VAL A 506 -6.98 19.76 -3.86
C VAL A 506 -6.39 18.77 -4.85
N MET A 507 -7.11 18.43 -5.91
CA MET A 507 -6.74 17.35 -6.83
C MET A 507 -6.76 17.82 -8.29
N PRO A 508 -5.59 17.97 -8.95
CA PRO A 508 -5.55 18.20 -10.40
C PRO A 508 -5.96 16.95 -11.19
N VAL A 509 -6.95 17.08 -12.07
CA VAL A 509 -7.41 16.00 -12.96
C VAL A 509 -7.49 16.51 -14.41
N LEU A 510 -6.37 16.47 -15.12
CA LEU A 510 -6.22 16.92 -16.51
C LEU A 510 -5.86 15.77 -17.45
N MET A 511 -6.04 15.96 -18.75
CA MET A 511 -5.67 14.95 -19.76
C MET A 511 -4.15 14.71 -19.83
N ASN A 512 -3.33 15.62 -19.29
CA ASN A 512 -1.90 15.38 -19.10
C ASN A 512 -1.62 14.17 -18.21
N HIS A 513 -2.59 13.75 -17.39
CA HIS A 513 -2.52 12.56 -16.55
C HIS A 513 -3.00 11.28 -17.25
N TYR A 514 -3.34 11.32 -18.54
CA TYR A 514 -4.05 10.26 -19.28
C TYR A 514 -3.58 8.82 -18.95
N VAL A 515 -2.27 8.59 -18.89
CA VAL A 515 -1.66 7.28 -18.61
C VAL A 515 -2.09 6.71 -17.24
N MET A 516 -2.31 7.57 -16.26
CA MET A 516 -2.67 7.20 -14.88
C MET A 516 -4.18 7.32 -14.62
N LEU A 517 -4.97 7.93 -15.50
CA LEU A 517 -6.39 8.16 -15.26
C LEU A 517 -7.15 6.84 -15.24
N GLN A 518 -7.45 6.37 -14.03
CA GLN A 518 -8.19 5.15 -13.75
C GLN A 518 -9.23 5.40 -12.65
N ARG A 519 -10.31 4.62 -12.66
CA ARG A 519 -11.42 4.76 -11.72
C ARG A 519 -10.97 4.65 -10.26
N ASN A 520 -10.22 3.59 -9.93
CA ASN A 520 -9.69 3.33 -8.59
C ASN A 520 -8.73 4.43 -8.10
N LEU A 521 -7.91 5.02 -8.99
CA LEU A 521 -7.03 6.13 -8.65
C LEU A 521 -7.82 7.37 -8.23
N ILE A 522 -8.80 7.78 -9.05
CA ILE A 522 -9.64 8.93 -8.76
C ILE A 522 -10.50 8.68 -7.51
N TYR A 523 -11.12 7.50 -7.42
CA TYR A 523 -11.87 7.09 -6.22
C TYR A 523 -10.99 7.22 -4.97
N THR A 524 -9.79 6.63 -4.98
CA THR A 524 -8.85 6.69 -3.85
C THR A 524 -8.49 8.12 -3.46
N GLY A 525 -8.21 8.98 -4.45
CA GLY A 525 -7.88 10.39 -4.21
C GLY A 525 -9.03 11.18 -3.59
N ILE A 526 -10.26 10.94 -4.05
CA ILE A 526 -11.48 11.56 -3.52
C ILE A 526 -11.71 11.17 -2.07
N THR A 527 -11.56 9.88 -1.73
CA THR A 527 -11.80 9.39 -0.36
C THR A 527 -10.73 9.82 0.64
N ARG A 528 -9.65 10.49 0.22
CA ARG A 528 -8.68 11.08 1.14
C ARG A 528 -9.20 12.36 1.81
N ALA A 529 -10.25 12.99 1.28
CA ALA A 529 -10.79 14.25 1.80
C ALA A 529 -11.83 14.01 2.90
N LYS A 530 -11.61 14.60 4.09
CA LYS A 530 -12.56 14.52 5.22
C LYS A 530 -13.62 15.61 5.21
N LYS A 531 -13.25 16.86 4.88
CA LYS A 531 -14.15 18.02 4.96
C LYS A 531 -14.41 18.66 3.63
N ILE A 532 -13.38 18.90 2.82
CA ILE A 532 -13.49 19.61 1.54
C ILE A 532 -12.60 18.94 0.48
N LEU A 533 -13.14 18.76 -0.72
CA LEU A 533 -12.42 18.36 -1.91
C LEU A 533 -12.62 19.40 -3.02
N VAL A 534 -11.53 19.85 -3.63
CA VAL A 534 -11.56 20.66 -4.85
C VAL A 534 -10.84 19.92 -5.97
N ILE A 535 -11.56 19.59 -7.04
CA ILE A 535 -10.97 19.09 -8.28
C ILE A 535 -10.71 20.28 -9.20
N VAL A 536 -9.47 20.42 -9.69
CA VAL A 536 -9.09 21.41 -10.70
C VAL A 536 -8.73 20.65 -11.98
N GLY A 537 -9.47 20.87 -13.06
CA GLY A 537 -9.18 20.15 -14.30
C GLY A 537 -10.35 20.10 -15.26
N THR A 538 -10.42 19.03 -16.06
CA THR A 538 -11.36 18.95 -17.18
C THR A 538 -12.42 17.87 -16.97
N ARG A 539 -13.65 18.13 -17.42
CA ARG A 539 -14.73 17.12 -17.44
C ARG A 539 -14.32 15.91 -18.27
N LYS A 540 -13.57 16.13 -19.35
CA LYS A 540 -13.05 15.08 -20.23
C LYS A 540 -12.12 14.11 -19.49
N ALA A 541 -11.17 14.63 -18.71
CA ALA A 541 -10.25 13.81 -17.93
C ALA A 541 -10.97 13.00 -16.85
N LEU A 542 -11.92 13.62 -16.15
CA LEU A 542 -12.71 12.93 -15.14
C LEU A 542 -13.60 11.85 -15.77
N SER A 543 -14.26 12.15 -16.88
CA SER A 543 -15.05 11.17 -17.64
C SER A 543 -14.19 10.02 -18.14
N TYR A 544 -13.01 10.31 -18.67
CA TYR A 544 -12.07 9.27 -19.08
C TYR A 544 -11.73 8.35 -17.90
N ALA A 545 -11.33 8.90 -16.76
CA ALA A 545 -10.98 8.10 -15.58
C ALA A 545 -12.15 7.25 -15.04
N VAL A 546 -13.37 7.79 -15.00
CA VAL A 546 -14.57 7.08 -14.49
C VAL A 546 -14.89 5.84 -15.33
N HIS A 547 -14.80 5.95 -16.66
CA HIS A 547 -15.10 4.85 -17.57
C HIS A 547 -13.89 3.93 -17.79
N HIS A 548 -12.68 4.41 -17.54
CA HIS A 548 -11.47 3.63 -17.67
C HIS A 548 -11.26 2.72 -16.46
N VAL A 549 -11.90 1.55 -16.54
CA VAL A 549 -11.65 0.42 -15.66
C VAL A 549 -10.59 -0.45 -16.33
N THR A 550 -9.34 0.02 -16.37
CA THR A 550 -8.25 -0.94 -16.41
C THR A 550 -8.25 -1.58 -15.02
N VAL A 551 -9.00 -2.66 -14.85
CA VAL A 551 -8.46 -3.73 -14.02
C VAL A 551 -7.20 -4.10 -14.79
N THR A 552 -6.04 -3.56 -14.41
CA THR A 552 -4.80 -4.27 -14.65
C THR A 552 -5.08 -5.63 -14.05
N LYS A 553 -5.46 -6.59 -14.90
CA LYS A 553 -5.68 -7.98 -14.49
C LYS A 553 -4.33 -8.39 -13.95
N ARG A 554 -4.18 -8.29 -12.63
CA ARG A 554 -2.99 -8.77 -11.97
C ARG A 554 -2.98 -10.26 -12.20
N ASN A 555 -1.88 -10.74 -12.74
CA ASN A 555 -1.73 -12.15 -13.01
C ASN A 555 -1.41 -12.83 -11.68
N THR A 556 -2.41 -13.52 -11.13
CA THR A 556 -2.35 -14.24 -9.85
C THR A 556 -3.20 -15.49 -9.93
N MET A 557 -2.74 -16.55 -9.26
CA MET A 557 -3.48 -17.80 -9.09
C MET A 557 -3.96 -17.97 -7.65
N LEU A 558 -3.83 -16.97 -6.77
CA LEU A 558 -4.13 -17.10 -5.34
C LEU A 558 -5.55 -17.61 -5.10
N ALA A 559 -6.56 -17.02 -5.76
CA ALA A 559 -7.96 -17.44 -5.62
C ALA A 559 -8.16 -18.92 -6.03
N VAL A 560 -7.48 -19.36 -7.08
CA VAL A 560 -7.52 -20.76 -7.56
C VAL A 560 -6.81 -21.67 -6.56
N ARG A 561 -5.65 -21.27 -6.04
CA ARG A 561 -4.89 -22.05 -5.05
C ARG A 561 -5.67 -22.21 -3.75
N ILE A 562 -6.31 -21.16 -3.25
CA ILE A 562 -7.17 -21.24 -2.05
C ILE A 562 -8.26 -22.29 -2.27
N ARG A 563 -9.01 -22.22 -3.39
CA ARG A 563 -10.03 -23.22 -3.72
C ARG A 563 -9.48 -24.64 -3.76
N ARG A 564 -8.37 -24.86 -4.47
CA ARG A 564 -7.74 -26.19 -4.57
C ARG A 564 -7.35 -26.76 -3.22
N VAL A 565 -6.76 -25.96 -2.33
CA VAL A 565 -6.37 -26.42 -1.00
C VAL A 565 -7.60 -26.77 -0.16
N MET A 566 -8.68 -25.99 -0.26
CA MET A 566 -9.96 -26.27 0.41
C MET A 566 -10.60 -27.58 -0.11
N ASP A 567 -10.64 -27.76 -1.44
CA ASP A 567 -11.23 -28.94 -2.08
C ASP A 567 -10.44 -30.22 -1.76
N SER A 568 -9.12 -30.12 -1.55
CA SER A 568 -8.27 -31.27 -1.20
C SER A 568 -8.39 -31.75 0.25
N LYS A 569 -9.04 -30.95 1.11
CA LYS A 569 -9.23 -31.24 2.55
C LYS A 569 -10.69 -31.59 2.92
N GLY A 570 -11.63 -31.42 2.00
CA GLY A 570 -13.02 -31.88 2.12
C GLY A 570 -13.18 -33.29 1.59
#